data_AF-A0A383DUH7-F1
#
_entry.id   AF-A0A383DUH7-F1
#
_cell.length_a   1.000
_cell.length_b   1.000
_cell.length_c   1.000
_cell.angle_alpha   90.00
_cell.angle_beta   90.00
_cell.angle_gamma   90.00
#
_symmetry.space_group_name_H-M   'P 1'
#
loop_
_entity.id
_entity.type
_entity.pdbx_description
1 polymer ?
#
loop_
_entity_poly.entity_id
_entity_poly.type
_entity_poly.pdbx_seq_one_letter_code
_entity_poly.pdbx_strand_id
1 'polypeptide(L)'
;MQNGYLILSNALNKSQLKKLKLNANQMIRDFNKGIDRRQSATNIRRKHKDINKNGKIFFGNQCEYYSHINAYAKSNFIKEIVNKILGKKIYLFNEQLVNKSPNTPSSFSWHQDSGYIHFKHKPYLSIWL
;
A
#
# COMPACT_ATOMS: atom_id res chain seq x y z
N MET A 1 -6.60 -12.20 -18.35
CA MET A 1 -5.56 -12.93 -17.58
C MET A 1 -6.21 -14.17 -16.98
N GLN A 2 -5.59 -15.35 -17.11
CA GLN A 2 -6.19 -16.62 -16.70
C GLN A 2 -6.07 -16.88 -15.17
N ASN A 3 -5.01 -16.38 -14.54
CA ASN A 3 -4.65 -16.75 -13.16
C ASN A 3 -5.00 -15.70 -12.09
N GLY A 4 -5.52 -14.53 -12.46
CA GLY A 4 -5.85 -13.45 -11.51
C GLY A 4 -4.66 -12.67 -10.93
N TYR A 5 -3.41 -13.01 -11.27
CA TYR A 5 -2.20 -12.27 -10.87
C TYR A 5 -1.11 -12.27 -11.96
N LEU A 6 -0.13 -11.38 -11.82
CA LEU A 6 1.09 -11.29 -12.65
C LEU A 6 2.29 -11.04 -11.75
N ILE A 7 3.42 -11.69 -12.04
CA ILE A 7 4.70 -11.46 -11.35
C ILE A 7 5.65 -10.76 -12.33
N LEU A 8 6.16 -9.60 -11.93
CA LEU A 8 7.18 -8.85 -12.68
C LEU A 8 8.51 -8.92 -11.94
N SER A 9 9.35 -9.89 -12.30
CA SER A 9 10.67 -10.06 -11.72
C SER A 9 11.58 -8.90 -12.10
N ASN A 10 12.40 -8.42 -11.14
CA ASN A 10 13.37 -7.33 -11.34
C ASN A 10 12.75 -6.03 -11.89
N ALA A 11 11.49 -5.75 -11.53
CA ALA A 11 10.78 -4.55 -11.98
C ALA A 11 11.42 -3.23 -11.53
N LEU A 12 12.22 -3.24 -10.46
CA LEU A 12 12.91 -2.07 -9.93
C LEU A 12 14.42 -2.27 -9.92
N ASN A 13 15.15 -1.22 -10.29
CA ASN A 13 16.60 -1.19 -10.13
C ASN A 13 17.02 -0.91 -8.67
N LYS A 14 18.29 -1.18 -8.35
CA LYS A 14 18.85 -1.00 -6.99
C LYS A 14 18.68 0.42 -6.44
N SER A 15 18.77 1.43 -7.29
CA SER A 15 18.63 2.85 -6.89
C SER A 15 17.19 3.18 -6.50
N GLN A 16 16.21 2.73 -7.30
CA GLN A 16 14.78 2.86 -6.98
C GLN A 16 14.46 2.15 -5.67
N LEU A 17 14.92 0.91 -5.50
CA LEU A 17 14.69 0.15 -4.27
C LEU A 17 15.30 0.83 -3.03
N LYS A 18 16.52 1.39 -3.15
CA LYS A 18 17.16 2.14 -2.06
C LYS A 18 16.32 3.36 -1.65
N LYS A 19 15.82 4.13 -2.63
CA LYS A 19 14.96 5.30 -2.38
C LYS A 19 13.66 4.93 -1.67
N LEU A 20 13.01 3.85 -2.10
CA LEU A 20 11.77 3.37 -1.45
C LEU A 20 12.03 2.88 -0.02
N LYS A 21 13.12 2.15 0.21
CA LYS A 21 13.54 1.73 1.56
C LYS A 21 13.81 2.91 2.49
N LEU A 22 14.41 4.00 1.97
CA LEU A 22 14.64 5.22 2.77
C LEU A 22 13.32 5.80 3.29
N ASN A 23 12.30 5.90 2.45
CA ASN A 23 10.98 6.37 2.86
C ASN A 23 10.24 5.38 3.76
N ALA A 24 10.31 4.07 3.49
CA ALA A 24 9.75 3.06 4.37
C ALA A 24 10.31 3.14 5.80
N ASN A 25 11.64 3.29 5.90
CA ASN A 25 12.30 3.46 7.19
C ASN A 25 11.91 4.80 7.85
N GLN A 26 11.72 5.86 7.07
CA GLN A 26 11.24 7.14 7.59
C GLN A 26 9.82 7.02 8.14
N MET A 27 8.91 6.32 7.45
CA MET A 27 7.54 6.06 7.92
C MET A 27 7.54 5.36 9.29
N ILE A 28 8.36 4.32 9.44
CA ILE A 28 8.49 3.59 10.71
C ILE A 28 9.06 4.49 11.80
N ARG A 29 10.09 5.30 11.51
CA ARG A 29 10.66 6.25 12.48
C ARG A 29 9.66 7.30 12.91
N ASP A 30 8.93 7.89 11.97
CA ASP A 30 7.91 8.90 12.24
C ASP A 30 6.82 8.33 13.16
N PHE A 31 6.35 7.12 12.87
CA PHE A 31 5.39 6.42 13.70
C PHE A 31 5.90 6.15 15.12
N ASN A 32 7.14 5.67 15.26
CA ASN A 32 7.74 5.44 16.58
C ASN A 32 7.93 6.75 17.39
N LYS A 33 8.00 7.91 16.71
CA LYS A 33 8.01 9.24 17.32
C LYS A 33 6.61 9.79 17.63
N GLY A 34 5.56 9.03 17.34
CA GLY A 34 4.17 9.46 17.53
C GLY A 34 3.67 10.47 16.51
N ILE A 35 4.33 10.62 15.36
CA ILE A 35 3.88 11.54 14.30
C ILE A 35 2.63 10.94 13.67
N ASP A 36 1.48 11.56 13.96
CA ASP A 36 0.20 11.17 13.40
C ASP A 36 -0.03 11.85 12.05
N ARG A 37 0.07 11.07 10.96
CA ARG A 37 -0.21 11.53 9.58
C ARG A 37 -1.54 10.98 9.04
N ARG A 38 -2.44 10.52 9.91
CA ARG A 38 -3.76 10.01 9.48
C ARG A 38 -4.55 11.12 8.80
N GLN A 39 -5.00 10.88 7.57
CA GLN A 39 -5.95 11.77 6.92
C GLN A 39 -7.29 11.74 7.69
N SER A 40 -7.69 12.91 8.20
CA SER A 40 -8.93 13.26 8.89
C SER A 40 -9.08 12.82 10.36
N ALA A 41 -8.97 13.83 11.23
CA ALA A 41 -9.43 13.87 12.63
C ALA A 41 -10.97 13.94 12.77
N THR A 42 -11.74 13.78 11.68
CA THR A 42 -13.20 13.96 11.65
C THR A 42 -14.00 12.68 11.39
N ASN A 43 -13.36 11.51 11.28
CA ASN A 43 -14.04 10.32 10.78
C ASN A 43 -14.47 9.30 11.85
N ILE A 44 -15.77 9.01 11.81
CA ILE A 44 -16.52 7.83 12.28
C ILE A 44 -15.83 6.48 11.91
N ARG A 45 -14.74 6.48 11.14
CA ARG A 45 -13.84 5.35 10.82
C ARG A 45 -13.05 4.78 12.01
N ARG A 46 -13.09 5.44 13.19
CA ARG A 46 -12.57 4.87 14.45
C ARG A 46 -13.17 3.50 14.83
N LYS A 47 -14.24 3.06 14.17
CA LYS A 47 -14.89 1.76 14.40
C LYS A 47 -14.13 0.54 13.84
N HIS A 48 -13.19 0.71 12.92
CA HIS A 48 -12.35 -0.41 12.47
C HIS A 48 -11.13 -0.50 13.38
N LYS A 49 -11.08 -1.60 14.15
CA LYS A 49 -10.01 -1.97 15.08
C LYS A 49 -8.65 -1.62 14.51
N ASP A 50 -7.76 -1.08 15.35
CA ASP A 50 -6.36 -0.98 15.00
C ASP A 50 -5.87 -2.36 14.50
N ILE A 51 -5.53 -2.42 13.21
CA ILE A 51 -5.05 -3.65 12.59
C ILE A 51 -3.56 -3.87 12.86
N ASN A 52 -2.91 -2.92 13.56
CA ASN A 52 -1.56 -3.07 14.07
C ASN A 52 -1.58 -4.07 15.23
N LYS A 53 -1.31 -5.33 14.91
CA LYS A 53 -1.26 -6.43 15.88
C LYS A 53 -0.27 -7.48 15.44
N ASN A 54 0.23 -8.26 16.39
CA ASN A 54 1.07 -9.43 16.13
C ASN A 54 2.30 -9.11 15.26
N GLY A 55 2.97 -7.98 15.55
CA GLY A 55 4.17 -7.54 14.82
C GLY A 55 3.89 -6.96 13.44
N LYS A 56 2.65 -6.62 13.10
CA LYS A 56 2.30 -5.90 11.87
C LYS A 56 2.02 -4.45 12.17
N ILE A 57 2.53 -3.55 11.33
CA ILE A 57 2.15 -2.14 11.32
C ILE A 57 1.70 -1.76 9.92
N PHE A 58 0.60 -1.03 9.84
CA PHE A 58 -0.04 -0.61 8.59
C PHE A 58 -0.08 0.91 8.53
N PHE A 59 0.55 1.47 7.50
CA PHE A 59 0.54 2.91 7.23
C PHE A 59 -0.31 3.15 5.99
N GLY A 60 -1.60 3.44 6.18
CA GLY A 60 -2.54 3.65 5.08
C GLY A 60 -2.65 5.12 4.68
N ASN A 61 -2.63 5.39 3.38
CA ASN A 61 -2.90 6.71 2.76
C ASN A 61 -1.99 7.84 3.29
N GLN A 62 -0.69 7.57 3.38
CA GLN A 62 0.36 8.50 3.78
C GLN A 62 1.44 8.72 2.71
N CYS A 63 1.40 8.07 1.54
CA CYS A 63 2.48 8.13 0.55
C CYS A 63 2.86 9.56 0.17
N GLU A 64 1.91 10.50 0.15
CA GLU A 64 2.11 11.90 -0.23
C GLU A 64 3.10 12.64 0.69
N TYR A 65 3.27 12.19 1.93
CA TYR A 65 4.27 12.73 2.86
C TYR A 65 5.70 12.20 2.59
N TYR A 66 5.84 11.21 1.71
CA TYR A 66 7.08 10.47 1.46
C TYR A 66 7.41 10.48 -0.03
N SER A 67 8.27 11.42 -0.43
CA SER A 67 8.50 11.80 -1.83
C SER A 67 8.82 10.64 -2.78
N HIS A 68 9.64 9.67 -2.38
CA HIS A 68 9.99 8.51 -3.21
C HIS A 68 8.84 7.51 -3.35
N ILE A 69 8.07 7.27 -2.29
CA ILE A 69 6.89 6.39 -2.35
C ILE A 69 5.78 7.07 -3.17
N ASN A 70 5.50 8.36 -2.93
CA ASN A 70 4.55 9.15 -3.74
C ASN A 70 4.91 9.11 -5.23
N ALA A 71 6.19 9.37 -5.55
CA ALA A 71 6.67 9.34 -6.93
C ALA A 71 6.54 7.96 -7.58
N TYR A 72 6.81 6.87 -6.83
CA TYR A 72 6.62 5.52 -7.34
C TYR A 72 5.15 5.17 -7.57
N ALA A 73 4.29 5.42 -6.58
CA ALA A 73 2.85 5.14 -6.66
C ALA A 73 2.18 5.89 -7.83
N LYS A 74 2.68 7.09 -8.17
CA LYS A 74 2.18 7.94 -9.26
C LYS A 74 3.07 7.89 -10.53
N SER A 75 4.02 6.96 -10.60
CA SER A 75 4.98 6.86 -11.71
C SER A 75 4.33 6.40 -13.03
N ASN A 76 4.97 6.72 -14.15
CA ASN A 76 4.55 6.22 -15.47
C ASN A 76 4.59 4.68 -15.54
N PHE A 77 5.56 4.05 -14.88
CA PHE A 77 5.65 2.59 -14.78
C PHE A 77 4.36 1.97 -14.22
N ILE A 78 3.86 2.47 -13.07
CA ILE A 78 2.60 2.01 -12.48
C ILE A 78 1.42 2.32 -13.40
N LYS A 79 1.36 3.53 -13.96
CA LYS A 79 0.27 3.92 -14.88
C LYS A 79 0.22 3.03 -16.12
N GLU A 80 1.35 2.65 -16.71
CA GLU A 80 1.40 1.77 -17.87
C GLU A 80 0.85 0.38 -17.57
N ILE A 81 1.22 -0.21 -16.42
CA ILE A 81 0.70 -1.51 -15.97
C ILE A 81 -0.82 -1.42 -15.81
N VAL A 82 -1.30 -0.45 -15.03
CA VAL A 82 -2.72 -0.32 -14.71
C VAL A 82 -3.53 0.03 -15.95
N ASN A 83 -3.02 0.87 -16.86
CA ASN A 83 -3.71 1.21 -18.10
C ASN A 83 -3.88 0.01 -19.03
N LYS A 84 -2.88 -0.89 -19.10
CA LYS A 84 -2.97 -2.11 -19.91
C LYS A 84 -3.98 -3.12 -19.35
N ILE A 85 -4.23 -3.11 -18.03
CA ILE A 85 -5.09 -4.10 -17.37
C ILE A 85 -6.52 -3.57 -17.13
N LEU A 86 -6.67 -2.33 -16.66
CA LEU A 86 -7.94 -1.72 -16.25
C LEU A 86 -8.45 -0.64 -17.22
N GLY A 87 -7.64 -0.18 -18.17
CA GLY A 87 -7.97 0.90 -19.11
C GLY A 87 -7.53 2.29 -18.64
N LYS A 88 -7.93 3.34 -19.38
CA LYS A 88 -7.29 4.67 -19.29
C LYS A 88 -7.74 5.57 -18.13
N LYS A 89 -8.93 5.35 -17.56
CA LYS A 89 -9.49 6.19 -16.48
C LYS A 89 -9.36 5.47 -15.14
N ILE A 90 -8.20 5.65 -14.51
CA ILE A 90 -7.81 4.95 -13.28
C ILE A 90 -7.52 5.95 -12.16
N TYR A 91 -7.71 5.50 -10.92
CA TYR A 91 -7.49 6.30 -9.72
C TYR A 91 -6.69 5.48 -8.71
N LEU A 92 -5.73 6.11 -8.05
CA LEU A 92 -5.16 5.56 -6.82
C LEU A 92 -6.17 5.79 -5.70
N PHE A 93 -6.89 4.76 -5.28
CA PHE A 93 -7.95 4.87 -4.28
C PHE A 93 -7.51 4.48 -2.87
N ASN A 94 -6.51 3.60 -2.76
CA ASN A 94 -5.94 3.16 -1.50
C ASN A 94 -4.48 2.80 -1.72
N GLU A 95 -3.63 3.18 -0.78
CA GLU A 95 -2.25 2.73 -0.71
C GLU A 95 -1.88 2.45 0.74
N GLN A 96 -0.94 1.54 0.94
CA GLN A 96 -0.54 1.12 2.26
C GLN A 96 0.89 0.60 2.27
N LEU A 97 1.69 1.07 3.25
CA LEU A 97 2.92 0.40 3.62
C LEU A 97 2.65 -0.60 4.74
N VAL A 98 3.16 -1.82 4.61
CA VAL A 98 3.06 -2.88 5.61
C VAL A 98 4.45 -3.20 6.14
N ASN A 99 4.66 -2.99 7.45
CA ASN A 99 5.83 -3.48 8.15
C ASN A 99 5.49 -4.77 8.90
N LYS A 100 6.36 -5.79 8.78
CA LYS A 100 6.27 -7.05 9.53
C LYS A 100 7.54 -7.25 10.34
N SER A 101 7.41 -7.29 11.65
CA SER A 101 8.52 -7.55 12.56
C SER A 101 9.00 -9.00 12.45
N PRO A 102 10.31 -9.25 12.51
CA PRO A 102 10.85 -10.61 12.54
C PRO A 102 10.33 -11.38 13.77
N ASN A 103 10.21 -12.70 13.65
CA ASN A 103 9.83 -13.60 14.75
C ASN A 103 8.47 -13.28 15.39
N THR A 104 7.50 -12.81 14.61
CA THR A 104 6.13 -12.53 15.07
C THR A 104 5.09 -13.27 14.24
N PRO A 105 3.89 -13.56 14.78
CA PRO A 105 2.79 -14.18 14.04
C PRO A 105 2.12 -13.17 13.08
N SER A 106 2.89 -12.64 12.12
CA SER A 106 2.54 -11.59 11.17
C SER A 106 1.99 -12.13 9.83
N SER A 107 1.53 -13.38 9.80
CA SER A 107 0.86 -13.95 8.63
C SER A 107 -0.49 -13.26 8.38
N PHE A 108 -0.95 -13.34 7.13
CA PHE A 108 -2.31 -12.97 6.76
C PHE A 108 -3.11 -14.24 6.52
N SER A 109 -4.31 -14.32 7.09
CA SER A 109 -5.29 -15.33 6.67
C SER A 109 -5.62 -15.13 5.20
N TRP A 110 -5.99 -16.21 4.52
CA TRP A 110 -6.48 -16.13 3.15
C TRP A 110 -7.67 -15.15 3.05
N HIS A 111 -7.64 -14.29 2.03
CA HIS A 111 -8.71 -13.34 1.73
C HIS A 111 -8.62 -12.87 0.28
N GLN A 112 -9.71 -12.27 -0.20
CA GLN A 112 -9.75 -11.47 -1.42
C GLN A 112 -10.08 -10.02 -1.04
N ASP A 113 -9.29 -9.06 -1.52
CA ASP A 113 -9.44 -7.66 -1.12
C ASP A 113 -10.86 -7.12 -1.37
N SER A 114 -11.50 -7.56 -2.46
CA SER A 114 -12.86 -7.11 -2.81
C SER A 114 -13.89 -7.51 -1.75
N GLY A 115 -13.61 -8.55 -0.97
CA GLY A 115 -14.45 -8.97 0.15
C GLY A 115 -14.53 -7.94 1.28
N TYR A 116 -13.60 -6.97 1.34
CA TYR A 116 -13.65 -5.86 2.30
C TYR A 116 -14.45 -4.65 1.81
N ILE A 117 -14.91 -4.64 0.56
CA ILE A 117 -15.65 -3.51 -0.02
C ILE A 117 -17.15 -3.83 -0.01
N HIS A 118 -17.88 -3.26 0.94
CA HIS A 118 -19.32 -3.52 1.14
C HIS A 118 -20.25 -2.67 0.25
N PHE A 119 -19.76 -2.18 -0.87
CA PHE A 119 -20.55 -1.44 -1.87
C PHE A 119 -20.16 -1.87 -3.28
N LYS A 120 -21.05 -1.66 -4.25
CA LYS A 120 -20.78 -1.99 -5.65
C LYS A 120 -19.57 -1.19 -6.14
N HIS A 121 -18.52 -1.88 -6.53
CA HIS A 121 -17.30 -1.26 -7.04
C HIS A 121 -16.94 -1.82 -8.43
N LYS A 122 -16.14 -1.05 -9.17
CA LYS A 122 -15.52 -1.55 -10.41
C LYS A 122 -14.36 -2.49 -10.08
N PRO A 123 -13.94 -3.39 -10.99
CA PRO A 123 -12.71 -4.14 -10.82
C PRO A 123 -11.52 -3.23 -10.54
N TYR A 124 -10.64 -3.65 -9.64
CA TYR A 124 -9.40 -2.95 -9.33
C TYR A 124 -8.25 -3.96 -9.22
N LEU A 125 -7.03 -3.43 -9.26
CA LEU A 125 -5.79 -4.19 -9.15
C LEU A 125 -5.03 -3.70 -7.91
N SER A 126 -4.54 -4.63 -7.12
CA SER A 126 -3.54 -4.36 -6.07
C SER A 126 -2.15 -4.61 -6.67
N ILE A 127 -1.25 -3.64 -6.53
CA ILE A 127 0.18 -3.80 -6.88
C ILE A 127 0.95 -3.94 -5.57
N TRP A 128 1.52 -5.11 -5.35
CA TRP A 128 2.35 -5.42 -4.18
C TRP A 128 3.82 -5.40 -4.59
N LEU A 129 4.60 -4.51 -3.98
CA LEU A 129 6.04 -4.35 -4.21
C LEU A 129 6.85 -5.07 -3.12
#